data_AF-A0A847J5H1-F1
#
_entry.id   AF-A0A847J5H1-F1
#
_cell.length_a   1.000
_cell.length_b   1.000
_cell.length_c   1.000
_cell.angle_alpha   90.00
_cell.angle_beta   90.00
_cell.angle_gamma   90.00
#
_symmetry.space_group_name_H-M   'P 1'
#
loop_
_entity.id
_entity.type
_entity.pdbx_description
1 polymer ?
#
loop_
_entity_poly.entity_id
_entity_poly.type
_entity_poly.pdbx_seq_one_letter_code
_entity_poly.pdbx_strand_id
1 'polypeptide(L)'
;VAGLVLASGGLIALVAPGLGAPPPLATAAMAAAGVAWGVYSLRGRGVGDAIAATSGNFLRATPMALAVALVASSTTSLDPVGVGWAIASGAAASGLGYAIWYTVLPALAATTAAIVQLTVPVIAAVAAVLFLGETATWRLAFASAAILGGIAMVVLTRRRPPRIDAAAAPPPDREADEASQS
;
A
#
# COMPACT_ATOMS: atom_id res chain seq x y z
N VAL A 1 8.16 13.13 -7.12
CA VAL A 1 6.98 13.86 -6.57
C VAL A 1 5.79 13.80 -7.51
N ALA A 2 5.94 14.16 -8.79
CA ALA A 2 4.86 14.11 -9.79
C ALA A 2 4.07 12.78 -9.81
N GLY A 3 4.75 11.63 -9.84
CA GLY A 3 4.07 10.32 -9.82
C GLY A 3 3.26 10.04 -8.54
N LEU A 4 3.74 10.51 -7.38
CA LEU A 4 3.00 10.40 -6.13
C LEU A 4 1.75 11.29 -6.15
N VAL A 5 1.88 12.54 -6.60
CA VAL A 5 0.75 13.47 -6.73
C VAL A 5 -0.30 12.92 -7.69
N LEU A 6 0.11 12.36 -8.83
CA LEU A 6 -0.80 11.76 -9.79
C LEU A 6 -1.53 10.55 -9.18
N ALA A 7 -0.80 9.65 -8.52
CA ALA A 7 -1.41 8.47 -7.92
C ALA A 7 -2.37 8.82 -6.78
N SER A 8 -1.98 9.76 -5.91
CA SER A 8 -2.84 10.28 -4.84
C SER A 8 -4.07 11.01 -5.40
N GLY A 9 -3.91 11.81 -6.46
CA GLY A 9 -5.02 12.47 -7.14
C GLY A 9 -6.00 11.48 -7.76
N GLY A 10 -5.50 10.43 -8.40
CA GLY A 10 -6.32 9.33 -8.91
C GLY A 10 -7.07 8.60 -7.80
N LEU A 11 -6.40 8.33 -6.67
CA LEU A 11 -7.05 7.74 -5.50
C LEU A 11 -8.17 8.62 -4.96
N ILE A 12 -7.91 9.92 -4.78
CA ILE A 12 -8.92 10.89 -4.33
C ILE A 12 -10.11 10.88 -5.30
N ALA A 13 -9.87 10.92 -6.60
CA ALA A 13 -10.95 10.87 -7.60
C ALA A 13 -11.75 9.56 -7.56
N LEU A 14 -11.09 8.43 -7.26
CA LEU A 14 -11.74 7.11 -7.14
C LEU A 14 -12.67 7.06 -5.92
N VAL A 15 -12.20 7.55 -4.77
CA VAL A 15 -12.89 7.45 -3.48
C VAL A 15 -13.73 8.67 -3.12
N ALA A 16 -13.65 9.74 -3.92
CA ALA A 16 -14.40 10.97 -3.68
C ALA A 16 -15.90 10.66 -3.54
N PRO A 17 -16.54 11.16 -2.46
CA PRO A 17 -17.97 10.96 -2.25
C PRO A 17 -18.76 11.66 -3.37
N GLY A 18 -19.76 10.96 -3.92
CA GLY A 18 -20.59 11.51 -4.99
C GLY A 18 -21.65 12.50 -4.52
N LEU A 19 -22.39 12.18 -3.45
CA LEU A 19 -23.61 12.91 -3.07
C LEU A 19 -23.64 13.44 -1.63
N GLY A 20 -22.64 13.13 -0.78
CA GLY A 20 -22.60 13.62 0.59
C GLY A 20 -21.28 13.34 1.31
N ALA A 21 -20.81 14.32 2.09
CA ALA A 21 -19.60 14.16 2.88
C ALA A 21 -19.83 13.22 4.08
N PRO A 22 -18.85 12.36 4.43
CA PRO A 22 -18.97 11.51 5.61
C PRO A 22 -19.06 12.35 6.90
N PRO A 23 -19.74 11.85 7.95
CA PRO A 23 -19.81 12.55 9.24
C PRO A 23 -18.41 12.89 9.79
N PRO A 24 -18.22 14.06 10.43
CA PRO A 24 -16.90 14.49 10.92
C PRO A 24 -16.24 13.50 11.88
N LEU A 25 -17.02 12.91 12.80
CA LEU A 25 -16.52 11.93 13.76
C LEU A 25 -16.02 10.65 13.07
N ALA A 26 -16.76 10.14 12.09
CA ALA A 26 -16.36 8.97 11.32
C ALA A 26 -15.07 9.27 10.53
N THR A 27 -14.99 10.45 9.93
CA THR A 27 -13.79 10.91 9.20
C THR A 27 -12.57 10.99 10.11
N ALA A 28 -12.72 11.57 11.31
CA ALA A 28 -11.64 11.64 12.30
C ALA A 28 -11.20 10.24 12.78
N ALA A 29 -12.16 9.33 13.02
CA ALA A 29 -11.86 7.95 13.39
C ALA A 29 -11.11 7.20 12.28
N MET A 30 -11.51 7.37 11.01
CA MET A 30 -10.79 6.77 9.86
C MET A 30 -9.38 7.34 9.72
N ALA A 31 -9.19 8.65 9.91
CA ALA A 31 -7.86 9.27 9.90
C ALA A 31 -6.97 8.72 11.01
N ALA A 32 -7.50 8.60 12.24
CA ALA A 32 -6.78 8.02 13.37
C ALA A 32 -6.40 6.55 13.13
N ALA A 33 -7.32 5.76 12.55
CA ALA A 33 -7.04 4.37 12.15
C ALA A 33 -5.92 4.29 11.10
N GLY A 34 -5.93 5.17 10.09
CA GLY A 34 -4.87 5.26 9.09
C GLY A 34 -3.51 5.62 9.68
N VAL A 35 -3.47 6.57 10.62
CA VAL A 35 -2.22 6.94 11.34
C VAL A 35 -1.73 5.77 12.19
N ALA A 36 -2.61 5.14 12.97
CA ALA A 36 -2.29 3.97 13.78
C ALA A 36 -1.73 2.82 12.92
N TRP A 37 -2.34 2.57 11.76
CA TRP A 37 -1.86 1.60 10.77
C TRP A 37 -0.47 1.93 10.24
N GLY A 38 -0.22 3.20 9.90
CA GLY A 38 1.09 3.65 9.43
C GLY A 38 2.17 3.41 10.49
N VAL A 39 1.89 3.80 11.74
CA VAL A 39 2.80 3.57 12.88
C VAL A 39 3.02 2.08 13.13
N TYR A 40 1.96 1.28 13.10
CA TYR A 40 2.03 -0.18 13.23
C TYR A 40 2.94 -0.80 12.15
N SER A 41 2.73 -0.42 10.88
CA SER A 41 3.52 -0.92 9.75
C SER A 41 4.99 -0.56 9.85
N LEU A 42 5.31 0.66 10.31
CA LEU A 42 6.69 1.10 10.53
C LEU A 42 7.37 0.31 11.66
N ARG A 43 6.65 0.07 12.76
CA ARG A 43 7.16 -0.73 13.90
C ARG A 43 7.33 -2.21 13.53
N GLY A 44 6.45 -2.75 12.68
CA GLY A 44 6.49 -4.14 12.24
C GLY A 44 7.65 -4.49 11.30
N ARG A 45 8.30 -3.49 10.67
CA ARG A 45 9.34 -3.72 9.65
C ARG A 45 10.56 -4.50 10.16
N GLY A 46 10.92 -4.35 11.43
CA GLY A 46 12.11 -4.96 12.03
C GLY A 46 11.83 -6.17 12.93
N VAL A 47 10.59 -6.67 12.93
CA VAL A 47 10.20 -7.79 13.81
C VAL A 47 10.68 -9.11 13.19
N GLY A 48 11.38 -9.94 13.98
CA GLY A 48 11.95 -11.22 13.50
C GLY A 48 10.89 -12.20 13.00
N ASP A 49 9.90 -12.53 13.83
CA ASP A 49 8.73 -13.33 13.41
C ASP A 49 7.50 -12.44 13.30
N ALA A 50 7.30 -11.88 12.11
CA ALA A 50 6.20 -10.97 11.82
C ALA A 50 4.83 -11.66 11.88
N ILE A 51 4.76 -12.98 11.60
CA ILE A 51 3.50 -13.73 11.66
C ILE A 51 3.11 -13.95 13.12
N ALA A 52 4.03 -14.41 13.98
CA ALA A 52 3.75 -14.57 15.41
C ALA A 52 3.36 -13.24 16.07
N ALA A 53 4.05 -12.15 15.74
CA ALA A 53 3.72 -10.82 16.26
C ALA A 53 2.31 -10.37 15.83
N THR A 54 1.94 -10.62 14.58
CA THR A 54 0.62 -10.26 14.05
C THR A 54 -0.49 -11.12 14.65
N SER A 55 -0.27 -12.41 14.84
CA SER A 55 -1.17 -13.29 15.59
C SER A 55 -1.38 -12.79 17.03
N GLY A 56 -0.30 -12.36 17.70
CA GLY A 56 -0.38 -11.73 19.02
C GLY A 56 -1.20 -10.43 19.02
N ASN A 57 -1.08 -9.61 17.97
CA ASN A 57 -1.88 -8.39 17.82
C ASN A 57 -3.36 -8.72 17.60
N PHE A 58 -3.68 -9.73 16.79
CA PHE A 58 -5.06 -10.20 16.64
C PHE A 58 -5.64 -10.65 17.97
N LEU A 59 -4.90 -11.44 18.75
CA LEU A 59 -5.37 -11.89 20.06
C LEU A 59 -5.65 -10.73 21.02
N ARG A 60 -4.84 -9.66 20.98
CA ARG A 60 -5.08 -8.45 21.78
C ARG A 60 -6.21 -7.58 21.23
N ALA A 61 -6.45 -7.62 19.91
CA ALA A 61 -7.55 -6.91 19.26
C ALA A 61 -8.88 -7.62 19.47
N THR A 62 -8.91 -8.94 19.66
CA THR A 62 -10.13 -9.74 19.84
C THR A 62 -11.01 -9.23 21.00
N PRO A 63 -10.51 -8.97 22.22
CA PRO A 63 -11.33 -8.39 23.29
C PRO A 63 -11.96 -7.04 22.92
N MET A 64 -11.22 -6.19 22.19
CA MET A 64 -11.73 -4.90 21.74
C MET A 64 -12.82 -5.08 20.68
N ALA A 65 -12.62 -6.00 19.74
CA ALA A 65 -13.61 -6.36 18.73
C ALA A 65 -14.88 -6.95 19.35
N LEU A 66 -14.75 -7.80 20.37
CA LEU A 66 -15.88 -8.35 21.13
C LEU A 66 -16.64 -7.26 21.89
N ALA A 67 -15.96 -6.29 22.50
CA ALA A 67 -16.59 -5.16 23.16
C ALA A 67 -17.40 -4.32 22.15
N VAL A 68 -16.83 -4.03 20.97
CA VAL A 68 -17.54 -3.32 19.89
C VAL A 68 -18.74 -4.13 19.39
N ALA A 69 -18.59 -5.44 19.19
CA ALA A 69 -19.67 -6.32 18.77
C ALA A 69 -20.82 -6.35 19.79
N LEU A 70 -20.51 -6.34 21.09
CA LEU A 70 -21.51 -6.29 22.15
C LEU A 70 -22.28 -4.97 22.14
N VAL A 71 -21.60 -3.84 21.97
CA VAL A 71 -22.25 -2.52 21.84
C VAL A 71 -23.16 -2.47 20.60
N ALA A 72 -22.74 -3.10 19.51
CA ALA A 72 -23.50 -3.16 18.25
C ALA A 72 -24.58 -4.26 18.22
N SER A 73 -24.66 -5.11 19.25
CA SER A 73 -25.58 -6.26 19.28
C SER A 73 -27.05 -5.88 19.28
N SER A 74 -27.39 -4.69 19.80
CA SER A 74 -28.76 -4.18 19.80
C SER A 74 -29.27 -3.74 18.43
N THR A 75 -28.37 -3.53 17.46
CA THR A 75 -28.70 -3.08 16.09
C THR A 75 -28.39 -4.12 15.02
N THR A 76 -27.87 -5.30 15.39
CA THR A 76 -27.34 -6.30 14.45
C THR A 76 -27.94 -7.67 14.74
N SER A 77 -28.54 -8.32 13.74
CA SER A 77 -28.93 -9.73 13.83
C SER A 77 -27.76 -10.64 13.47
N LEU A 78 -27.55 -11.69 14.26
CA LEU A 78 -26.54 -12.70 13.98
C LEU A 78 -27.14 -13.81 13.12
N ASP A 79 -26.73 -13.85 11.86
CA ASP A 79 -27.01 -14.96 10.94
C ASP A 79 -25.83 -15.96 10.94
N PRO A 80 -26.03 -17.25 11.29
CA PRO A 80 -24.95 -18.24 11.32
C PRO A 80 -24.20 -18.38 10.00
N VAL A 81 -24.89 -18.22 8.86
CA VAL A 81 -24.25 -18.30 7.54
C VAL A 81 -23.36 -17.07 7.30
N GLY A 82 -23.88 -15.88 7.59
CA GLY A 82 -23.11 -14.62 7.58
C GLY A 82 -21.89 -14.66 8.50
N VAL A 83 -22.00 -15.26 9.68
CA VAL A 83 -20.87 -15.47 10.60
C VAL A 83 -19.82 -16.38 9.96
N GLY A 84 -20.23 -17.48 9.32
CA GLY A 84 -19.33 -18.36 8.57
C GLY A 84 -18.56 -17.61 7.48
N TRP A 85 -19.23 -16.77 6.69
CA TRP A 85 -18.60 -15.94 5.68
C TRP A 85 -17.67 -14.86 6.26
N ALA A 86 -18.05 -14.25 7.39
CA ALA A 86 -17.22 -13.26 8.06
C ALA A 86 -15.91 -13.88 8.58
N ILE A 87 -15.98 -15.08 9.16
CA ILE A 87 -14.79 -15.83 9.62
C ILE A 87 -13.94 -16.25 8.43
N ALA A 88 -14.54 -16.86 7.40
CA ALA A 88 -13.82 -17.34 6.23
C ALA A 88 -13.11 -16.19 5.50
N SER A 89 -13.82 -15.08 5.24
CA SER A 89 -13.23 -13.90 4.59
C SER A 89 -12.16 -13.25 5.46
N GLY A 90 -12.38 -13.10 6.76
CA GLY A 90 -11.41 -12.52 7.68
C GLY A 90 -10.14 -13.36 7.80
N ALA A 91 -10.28 -14.68 7.97
CA ALA A 91 -9.15 -15.61 8.08
C ALA A 91 -8.37 -15.70 6.76
N ALA A 92 -9.05 -15.83 5.63
CA ALA A 92 -8.41 -15.92 4.33
C ALA A 92 -7.73 -14.58 3.95
N ALA A 93 -8.45 -13.47 4.02
CA ALA A 93 -7.92 -12.16 3.63
C ALA A 93 -6.78 -11.71 4.56
N SER A 94 -6.94 -11.88 5.87
CA SER A 94 -5.90 -11.50 6.84
C SER A 94 -4.71 -12.45 6.78
N GLY A 95 -4.96 -13.76 6.81
CA GLY A 95 -3.90 -14.77 6.79
C GLY A 95 -3.02 -14.64 5.55
N LEU A 96 -3.64 -14.58 4.36
CA LEU A 96 -2.90 -14.45 3.10
C LEU A 96 -2.27 -13.06 2.95
N GLY A 97 -3.04 -12.01 3.26
CA GLY A 97 -2.59 -10.63 3.12
C GLY A 97 -1.36 -10.31 3.97
N TYR A 98 -1.37 -10.70 5.26
CA TYR A 98 -0.23 -10.47 6.14
C TYR A 98 0.96 -11.38 5.84
N ALA A 99 0.73 -12.64 5.45
CA ALA A 99 1.82 -13.51 5.02
C ALA A 99 2.58 -12.89 3.83
N ILE A 100 1.86 -12.53 2.76
CA ILE A 100 2.46 -11.90 1.58
C ILE A 100 3.12 -10.57 1.96
N TRP A 101 2.40 -9.71 2.68
CA TRP A 101 2.90 -8.38 3.04
C TRP A 101 4.21 -8.46 3.82
N TYR A 102 4.29 -9.31 4.84
CA TYR A 102 5.51 -9.42 5.65
C TYR A 102 6.63 -10.21 4.99
N THR A 103 6.35 -11.07 4.00
CA THR A 103 7.41 -11.64 3.15
C THR A 103 8.05 -10.57 2.27
N VAL A 104 7.26 -9.63 1.74
CA VAL A 104 7.75 -8.63 0.77
C VAL A 104 8.25 -7.34 1.44
N LEU A 105 7.65 -6.94 2.56
CA LEU A 105 7.91 -5.66 3.24
C LEU A 105 9.39 -5.43 3.59
N PRO A 106 10.18 -6.41 4.09
CA PRO A 106 11.60 -6.21 4.40
C PRO A 106 12.44 -5.89 3.15
N ALA A 107 12.00 -6.31 1.96
CA ALA A 107 12.69 -6.06 0.70
C ALA A 107 12.31 -4.70 0.07
N LEU A 108 11.37 -3.96 0.66
CA LEU A 108 10.86 -2.70 0.12
C LEU A 108 11.30 -1.49 0.95
N ALA A 109 11.80 -0.45 0.25
CA ALA A 109 11.93 0.87 0.85
C ALA A 109 10.55 1.37 1.32
N ALA A 110 10.50 2.09 2.44
CA ALA A 110 9.26 2.58 3.05
C ALA A 110 8.36 3.33 2.06
N THR A 111 8.94 4.19 1.23
CA THR A 111 8.22 4.94 0.18
C THR A 111 7.64 4.01 -0.88
N THR A 112 8.35 2.96 -1.27
CA THR A 112 7.87 1.99 -2.27
C THR A 112 6.71 1.18 -1.71
N ALA A 113 6.81 0.70 -0.47
CA ALA A 113 5.72 0.01 0.22
C ALA A 113 4.45 0.87 0.28
N ALA A 114 4.60 2.15 0.64
CA ALA A 114 3.47 3.09 0.68
C ALA A 114 2.83 3.34 -0.70
N ILE A 115 3.63 3.44 -1.75
CA ILE A 115 3.13 3.71 -3.10
C ILE A 115 2.45 2.48 -3.71
N VAL A 116 2.99 1.28 -3.47
CA VAL A 116 2.37 0.04 -3.93
C VAL A 116 1.00 -0.17 -3.27
N GLN A 117 0.78 0.29 -2.03
CA GLN A 117 -0.54 0.23 -1.39
C GLN A 117 -1.62 1.02 -2.14
N LEU A 118 -1.25 2.00 -2.97
CA LEU A 118 -2.19 2.74 -3.81
C LEU A 118 -2.81 1.87 -4.91
N THR A 119 -2.26 0.68 -5.21
CA THR A 119 -2.89 -0.27 -6.15
C THR A 119 -4.09 -0.99 -5.54
N VAL A 120 -4.17 -1.12 -4.21
CA VAL A 120 -5.19 -1.92 -3.52
C VAL A 120 -6.62 -1.49 -3.91
N PRO A 121 -6.96 -0.18 -3.92
CA PRO A 121 -8.29 0.27 -4.33
C PRO A 121 -8.62 -0.04 -5.79
N VAL A 122 -7.62 -0.04 -6.68
CA VAL A 122 -7.81 -0.40 -8.10
C VAL A 122 -8.09 -1.90 -8.24
N ILE A 123 -7.33 -2.74 -7.54
CA ILE A 123 -7.54 -4.19 -7.54
C ILE A 123 -8.93 -4.52 -6.98
N ALA A 124 -9.31 -3.89 -5.86
CA ALA A 124 -10.62 -4.07 -5.26
C ALA A 124 -11.76 -3.67 -6.20
N ALA A 125 -11.64 -2.53 -6.87
CA ALA A 125 -12.65 -2.05 -7.82
C ALA A 125 -12.77 -2.97 -9.06
N VAL A 126 -11.65 -3.46 -9.59
CA VAL A 126 -11.67 -4.43 -10.70
C VAL A 126 -12.28 -5.76 -10.26
N ALA A 127 -11.94 -6.25 -9.06
CA ALA A 127 -12.56 -7.44 -8.50
C ALA A 127 -14.08 -7.27 -8.31
N ALA A 128 -14.54 -6.09 -7.86
CA ALA A 128 -15.97 -5.81 -7.74
C ALA A 128 -16.69 -5.84 -9.10
N VAL A 129 -16.09 -5.28 -10.15
CA VAL A 129 -16.64 -5.37 -11.51
C VAL A 129 -16.72 -6.83 -11.99
N LEU A 130 -15.66 -7.63 -11.78
CA LEU A 130 -15.57 -9.00 -12.28
C LEU A 130 -16.42 -10.00 -11.50
N PHE A 131 -16.41 -9.91 -10.17
CA PHE A 131 -17.03 -10.90 -9.28
C PHE A 131 -18.39 -10.46 -8.74
N LEU A 132 -18.61 -9.16 -8.53
CA LEU A 132 -19.88 -8.61 -8.03
C LEU A 132 -20.75 -8.02 -9.16
N GLY A 133 -20.23 -7.95 -10.40
CA GLY A 133 -20.97 -7.43 -11.55
C GLY A 133 -21.21 -5.92 -11.50
N GLU A 134 -20.40 -5.17 -10.75
CA GLU A 134 -20.52 -3.72 -10.70
C GLU A 134 -20.26 -3.09 -12.07
N THR A 135 -20.97 -1.99 -12.38
CA THR A 135 -20.81 -1.30 -13.66
C THR A 135 -19.45 -0.62 -13.73
N ALA A 136 -18.66 -0.95 -14.75
CA ALA A 136 -17.44 -0.23 -15.06
C ALA A 136 -17.78 1.22 -15.47
N THR A 137 -17.20 2.18 -14.76
CA THR A 137 -17.43 3.62 -15.02
C THR A 137 -16.20 4.28 -15.60
N TRP A 138 -16.39 5.38 -16.34
CA TRP A 138 -15.27 6.23 -16.78
C TRP A 138 -14.44 6.77 -15.61
N ARG A 139 -15.10 7.04 -14.47
CA ARG A 139 -14.42 7.43 -13.22
C ARG A 139 -13.43 6.35 -12.79
N LEU A 140 -13.84 5.09 -12.75
CA LEU A 140 -12.97 3.96 -12.43
C LEU A 140 -11.81 3.89 -13.43
N ALA A 141 -12.09 3.94 -14.74
CA ALA A 141 -11.06 3.84 -15.77
C ALA A 141 -9.98 4.93 -15.65
N PHE A 142 -10.37 6.21 -15.58
CA PHE A 142 -9.42 7.32 -15.48
C PHE A 142 -8.67 7.34 -14.15
N ALA A 143 -9.36 7.06 -13.04
CA ALA A 143 -8.73 7.00 -11.74
C ALA A 143 -7.72 5.85 -11.64
N SER A 144 -8.06 4.66 -12.13
CA SER A 144 -7.14 3.52 -12.21
C SER A 144 -5.93 3.83 -13.08
N ALA A 145 -6.12 4.48 -14.24
CA ALA A 145 -5.02 4.91 -15.09
C ALA A 145 -4.10 5.91 -14.40
N ALA A 146 -4.64 6.90 -13.69
CA ALA A 146 -3.86 7.87 -12.93
C ALA A 146 -3.07 7.22 -11.78
N ILE A 147 -3.70 6.31 -11.04
CA ILE A 147 -3.06 5.54 -9.95
C ILE A 147 -1.90 4.71 -10.50
N LEU A 148 -2.17 3.84 -11.47
CA LEU A 148 -1.17 2.92 -12.01
C LEU A 148 -0.05 3.67 -12.75
N GLY A 149 -0.38 4.71 -13.52
CA GLY A 149 0.59 5.57 -14.19
C GLY A 149 1.46 6.35 -13.19
N GLY A 150 0.86 6.87 -12.12
CA GLY A 150 1.55 7.54 -11.02
C GLY A 150 2.57 6.63 -10.34
N ILE A 151 2.15 5.40 -10.01
CA ILE A 151 3.01 4.37 -9.42
C ILE A 151 4.15 4.00 -10.37
N ALA A 152 3.84 3.75 -11.65
CA ALA A 152 4.83 3.41 -12.67
C ALA A 152 5.92 4.49 -12.77
N MET A 153 5.54 5.78 -12.79
CA MET A 153 6.52 6.87 -12.80
C MET A 153 7.47 6.83 -11.59
N VAL A 154 6.96 6.57 -10.38
CA VAL A 154 7.82 6.55 -9.18
C VAL A 154 8.74 5.34 -9.19
N VAL A 155 8.23 4.17 -9.55
CA VAL A 155 9.02 2.93 -9.57
C VAL A 155 10.08 2.95 -10.67
N LEU A 156 9.75 3.40 -11.88
CA LEU A 156 10.66 3.41 -13.02
C LEU A 156 11.76 4.48 -12.90
N THR A 157 11.46 5.64 -12.32
CA THR A 157 12.45 6.72 -12.16
C THR A 157 13.54 6.35 -11.15
N ARG A 158 13.20 5.57 -10.12
CA ARG A 158 14.16 5.12 -9.10
C ARG A 158 15.11 4.02 -9.57
N ARG A 159 14.81 3.36 -10.69
CA ARG A 159 15.65 2.29 -11.26
C ARG A 159 16.78 2.80 -12.16
N ARG A 160 16.88 4.11 -12.43
CA ARG A 160 18.02 4.63 -13.19
C ARG A 160 19.29 4.57 -12.32
N PRO A 161 20.30 3.74 -12.64
CA PRO A 161 21.58 3.81 -11.97
C PRO A 161 22.20 5.20 -12.18
N PRO A 162 23.06 5.68 -11.26
CA PRO A 162 23.83 6.89 -11.49
C PRO A 162 24.52 6.77 -12.84
N ARG A 163 24.36 7.77 -13.71
CA ARG A 163 25.22 7.88 -14.88
C ARG A 163 26.62 8.06 -14.33
N ILE A 164 27.44 7.01 -14.38
CA ILE A 164 28.88 7.18 -14.25
C ILE A 164 29.25 7.95 -15.50
N ASP A 165 29.35 9.27 -15.37
CA ASP A 165 29.91 10.11 -16.41
C ASP A 165 31.31 9.56 -16.67
N ALA A 166 31.51 9.00 -17.87
CA ALA A 166 32.79 8.56 -18.39
C ALA A 166 33.69 9.77 -18.69
N ALA A 167 33.87 10.66 -17.71
CA ALA A 167 34.63 11.89 -17.78
C ALA A 167 35.68 11.90 -16.66
N ALA A 168 36.45 10.83 -16.59
CA ALA A 168 37.75 10.80 -15.91
C ALA A 168 38.60 9.68 -16.52
N ALA A 169 38.74 9.66 -17.84
CA ALA A 169 39.89 8.99 -18.41
C ALA A 169 41.13 9.78 -17.96
N PRO A 170 42.13 9.17 -17.27
CA PRO A 170 43.34 9.88 -16.91
C PRO A 170 44.03 10.39 -18.19
N PRO A 171 44.64 11.59 -18.15
CA PRO A 171 45.31 12.14 -19.32
C PRO A 171 46.43 11.20 -19.78
N PRO A 172 46.66 11.07 -21.10
CA PRO A 172 47.70 10.22 -21.63
C PRO A 172 49.06 10.64 -21.06
N ASP A 173 49.73 9.65 -20.53
CA ASP A 173 51.03 9.61 -19.89
C ASP A 173 52.04 10.45 -20.68
N ARG A 174 52.47 11.59 -20.11
CA ARG A 174 53.59 12.40 -20.61
C ARG A 174 54.95 11.75 -20.27
N GLU A 175 55.05 10.43 -20.32
CA GLU A 175 56.31 9.71 -20.04
C GLU A 175 57.05 9.30 -21.33
N ALA A 176 56.44 9.47 -22.50
CA ALA A 176 57.07 9.11 -23.78
C ALA A 176 57.97 10.21 -24.40
N ASP A 177 57.91 11.47 -23.92
CA ASP A 177 58.69 12.57 -24.51
C ASP A 177 60.05 12.81 -23.84
N GLU A 178 60.30 12.30 -22.63
CA GLU A 178 61.59 12.47 -21.93
C GLU A 178 62.63 11.39 -22.29
N ALA A 179 62.21 10.22 -22.78
CA ALA A 179 63.12 9.13 -23.17
C ALA A 179 63.78 9.32 -24.56
N SER A 180 63.45 10.40 -25.28
CA SER A 180 64.01 10.73 -26.60
C SER A 180 65.06 11.86 -26.55
N GLN A 181 65.34 12.43 -25.37
CA GLN A 181 66.26 13.58 -25.19
C GLN A 181 67.51 13.29 -24.35
N SER A 182 67.83 12.03 -24.03
CA SER A 182 69.07 11.64 -23.33
C SER A 182 69.92 10.66 -24.12
#